data_AF-A0A7K0YE90-F1
#
_entry.id   AF-A0A7K0YE90-F1
#
_cell.length_a   1.000
_cell.length_b   1.000
_cell.length_c   1.000
_cell.angle_alpha   90.00
_cell.angle_beta   90.00
_cell.angle_gamma   90.00
#
_symmetry.space_group_name_H-M   'P 1'
#
loop_
_entity.id
_entity.type
_entity.pdbx_description
1 polymer ?
#
loop_
_entity_poly.entity_id
_entity_poly.type
_entity_poly.pdbx_seq_one_letter_code
_entity_poly.pdbx_strand_id
1 'polypeptide(L)'
;MAKRRLVIAAAVAAAALLISGCSSSDDSAGKRACMILPDSESSTRWENGDRPAMDSALTGAGFETDIQNAQGDTAKYATIADQMLTKGCGVMILVDYQGAGIQV
;
A
#
# COMPACT_ATOMS: atom_id res chain seq x y z
N MET A 1 20.93 -39.85 46.63
CA MET A 1 21.36 -39.56 45.24
C MET A 1 20.23 -40.03 44.32
N ALA A 2 19.51 -39.08 43.69
CA ALA A 2 19.52 -38.86 42.22
C ALA A 2 18.93 -40.04 41.42
N LYS A 3 17.91 -39.93 40.56
CA LYS A 3 17.21 -38.80 39.95
C LYS A 3 15.88 -39.34 39.40
N ARG A 4 14.79 -38.61 39.67
CA ARG A 4 13.56 -38.63 38.85
C ARG A 4 13.91 -38.23 37.40
N ARG A 5 13.01 -38.62 36.48
CA ARG A 5 12.76 -38.09 35.12
C ARG A 5 13.24 -39.03 34.02
N LEU A 6 12.29 -39.69 33.35
CA LEU A 6 12.17 -39.66 31.89
C LEU A 6 10.80 -40.27 31.52
N VAL A 7 9.76 -39.45 31.60
CA VAL A 7 8.55 -39.65 30.81
C VAL A 7 8.51 -38.47 29.85
N ILE A 8 7.97 -38.70 28.65
CA ILE A 8 7.62 -37.73 27.60
C ILE A 8 8.75 -37.45 26.60
N ALA A 9 8.83 -38.29 25.56
CA ALA A 9 9.57 -37.97 24.32
C ALA A 9 8.87 -38.54 23.07
N ALA A 10 7.53 -38.50 23.00
CA ALA A 10 6.79 -39.05 21.85
C ALA A 10 5.53 -38.26 21.44
N ALA A 11 5.39 -36.98 21.84
CA ALA A 11 4.19 -36.19 21.52
C ALA A 11 4.45 -34.75 21.05
N VAL A 12 5.69 -34.40 20.65
CA VAL A 12 6.02 -33.02 20.23
C VAL A 12 6.36 -32.91 18.73
N ALA A 13 6.51 -34.02 18.01
CA ALA A 13 6.88 -33.99 16.59
C ALA A 13 5.71 -33.71 15.61
N ALA A 14 4.46 -33.67 16.07
CA ALA A 14 3.29 -33.43 15.22
C ALA A 14 2.74 -31.99 15.28
N ALA A 15 3.26 -31.13 16.17
CA ALA A 15 2.79 -29.75 16.32
C ALA A 15 3.61 -28.72 15.51
N ALA A 16 4.76 -29.11 14.97
CA ALA A 16 5.64 -28.19 14.23
C ALA A 16 5.21 -27.94 12.77
N LEU A 17 4.29 -28.74 12.23
CA LEU A 17 3.78 -28.58 10.85
C LEU A 17 2.55 -27.66 10.75
N LEU A 18 1.99 -27.20 11.88
CA LEU A 18 0.82 -26.33 11.89
C LEU A 18 1.15 -24.83 11.81
N ILE A 19 2.43 -24.44 11.79
CA ILE A 19 2.85 -23.03 11.73
C ILE A 19 3.28 -22.62 10.30
N SER A 20 3.44 -23.56 9.37
CA SER A 20 3.77 -23.24 7.96
C SER A 20 2.55 -22.86 7.10
N GLY A 21 1.41 -22.53 7.72
CA GLY A 21 0.17 -22.17 7.03
C GLY A 21 0.06 -20.71 6.55
N CYS A 22 1.10 -19.90 6.68
CA CYS A 22 1.12 -18.52 6.17
C CYS A 22 2.07 -18.38 4.97
N SER A 23 1.93 -19.25 3.97
CA SER A 23 2.47 -18.99 2.63
C SER A 23 1.32 -18.93 1.63
N SER A 24 0.39 -18.04 1.89
CA SER A 24 -0.49 -17.50 0.87
C SER A 24 -0.54 -16.01 1.11
N SER A 25 0.60 -15.36 0.87
CA SER A 25 0.52 -13.97 0.44
C SER A 25 -0.16 -14.05 -0.91
N ASP A 26 -1.47 -13.86 -0.88
CA ASP A 26 -2.23 -13.42 -2.03
C ASP A 26 -1.46 -12.23 -2.61
N ASP A 27 -0.62 -12.50 -3.62
CA ASP A 27 0.04 -11.51 -4.50
C ASP A 27 -1.00 -10.74 -5.35
N SER A 28 -2.25 -10.70 -4.88
CA SER A 28 -3.43 -10.10 -5.49
C SER A 28 -3.80 -8.75 -4.85
N ALA A 29 -3.20 -8.38 -3.71
CA ALA A 29 -3.18 -6.98 -3.28
C ALA A 29 -2.37 -6.20 -4.32
N GLY A 30 -3.05 -5.41 -5.15
CA GLY A 30 -2.48 -4.78 -6.32
C GLY A 30 -1.16 -4.09 -6.01
N LYS A 31 -0.08 -4.47 -6.70
CA LYS A 31 1.24 -3.82 -6.58
C LYS A 31 1.27 -2.41 -7.16
N ARG A 32 0.10 -1.81 -7.40
CA ARG A 32 -0.05 -0.44 -7.89
C ARG A 32 -0.33 0.49 -6.73
N ALA A 33 0.56 1.45 -6.53
CA ALA A 33 0.36 2.57 -5.62
C ALA A 33 -0.05 3.80 -6.42
N CYS A 34 -1.17 4.41 -6.07
CA CYS A 34 -1.65 5.60 -6.75
C CYS A 34 -1.66 6.81 -5.83
N MET A 35 -1.40 7.97 -6.39
CA MET A 35 -1.36 9.22 -5.64
C MET A 35 -2.02 10.33 -6.44
N ILE A 36 -2.92 11.07 -5.80
CA ILE A 36 -3.57 12.23 -6.41
C ILE A 36 -3.03 13.49 -5.73
N LEU A 37 -2.32 14.30 -6.52
CA LEU A 37 -1.83 15.63 -6.14
C LEU A 37 -2.94 16.67 -6.36
N PRO A 38 -2.97 17.74 -5.55
CA PRO A 38 -4.11 18.65 -5.53
C PRO A 38 -4.07 19.62 -6.73
N ASP A 39 -2.94 20.30 -6.92
CA ASP A 39 -2.73 21.29 -7.98
C ASP A 39 -1.23 21.57 -8.20
N SER A 40 -0.89 22.41 -9.19
CA SER A 40 0.48 22.86 -9.48
C SER A 40 0.65 24.39 -9.41
N GLU A 41 -0.43 25.14 -9.12
CA GLU A 41 -0.43 26.61 -9.10
C GLU A 41 -0.24 27.17 -7.70
N SER A 42 -0.96 26.61 -6.72
CA SER A 42 -0.89 26.99 -5.31
C SER A 42 0.46 26.61 -4.69
N SER A 43 1.14 25.59 -5.24
CA SER A 43 2.47 25.19 -4.78
C SER A 43 3.27 24.42 -5.81
N THR A 44 4.51 24.87 -6.05
CA THR A 44 5.51 24.12 -6.83
C THR A 44 6.06 22.91 -6.08
N ARG A 45 5.76 22.77 -4.77
CA ARG A 45 6.23 21.67 -3.92
C ARG A 45 5.79 20.31 -4.45
N TRP A 46 4.54 20.22 -4.94
CA TRP A 46 3.96 18.95 -5.39
C TRP A 46 4.72 18.35 -6.56
N GLU A 47 5.02 19.17 -7.57
CA GLU A 47 5.67 18.69 -8.80
C GLU A 47 7.19 18.57 -8.64
N ASN A 48 7.84 19.52 -7.96
CA ASN A 48 9.30 19.54 -7.86
C ASN A 48 9.85 18.78 -6.64
N GLY A 49 9.00 18.47 -5.65
CA GLY A 49 9.39 17.84 -4.39
C GLY A 49 8.64 16.56 -4.11
N ASP A 50 7.34 16.64 -3.83
CA ASP A 50 6.55 15.51 -3.36
C ASP A 50 6.44 14.39 -4.41
N ARG A 51 6.15 14.73 -5.67
CA ARG A 51 6.07 13.75 -6.77
C ARG A 51 7.35 12.92 -6.91
N PRO A 52 8.54 13.50 -7.15
CA PRO A 52 9.75 12.70 -7.32
C PRO A 52 10.13 11.93 -6.05
N ALA A 53 9.86 12.50 -4.86
CA ALA A 53 10.12 11.81 -3.60
C ALA A 53 9.21 10.59 -3.40
N MET A 54 7.90 10.72 -3.67
CA MET A 54 6.95 9.62 -3.56
C MET A 54 7.13 8.57 -4.63
N ASP A 55 7.41 8.98 -5.87
CA ASP A 55 7.70 8.03 -6.94
C ASP A 55 8.92 7.15 -6.58
N SER A 56 10.02 7.78 -6.14
CA SER A 56 11.22 7.07 -5.69
C SER A 56 10.97 6.15 -4.50
N ALA A 57 10.22 6.61 -3.49
CA ALA A 57 9.92 5.82 -2.29
C ALA A 57 9.01 4.61 -2.60
N LEU A 58 7.97 4.80 -3.40
CA LEU A 58 7.00 3.75 -3.75
C LEU A 58 7.61 2.73 -4.70
N THR A 59 8.34 3.17 -5.73
CA THR A 59 9.07 2.26 -6.63
C THR A 59 10.17 1.52 -5.88
N GLY A 60 10.90 2.18 -4.98
CA GLY A 60 11.88 1.54 -4.08
C GLY A 60 11.27 0.50 -3.15
N ALA A 61 9.99 0.64 -2.80
CA ALA A 61 9.21 -0.34 -2.05
C ALA A 61 8.59 -1.46 -2.92
N GLY A 62 8.80 -1.43 -4.23
CA GLY A 62 8.35 -2.47 -5.17
C GLY A 62 6.95 -2.25 -5.77
N PHE A 63 6.40 -1.04 -5.66
CA PHE A 63 5.13 -0.69 -6.30
C PHE A 63 5.34 -0.15 -7.72
N GLU A 64 4.38 -0.42 -8.60
CA GLU A 64 4.15 0.37 -9.81
C GLU A 64 3.37 1.64 -9.42
N THR A 65 3.85 2.81 -9.83
CA THR A 65 3.29 4.10 -9.40
C THR A 65 2.36 4.70 -10.46
N ASP A 66 1.21 5.23 -10.03
CA ASP A 66 0.37 6.13 -10.84
C ASP A 66 0.16 7.43 -10.05
N ILE A 67 0.95 8.46 -10.34
CA ILE A 67 0.85 9.77 -9.68
C ILE A 67 0.22 10.76 -10.66
N GLN A 68 -0.96 11.26 -10.34
CA GLN A 68 -1.70 12.23 -11.17
C GLN A 68 -1.93 13.53 -10.41
N ASN A 69 -2.12 14.62 -11.14
CA ASN A 69 -2.45 15.92 -10.56
C ASN A 69 -3.87 16.34 -10.97
N ALA A 70 -4.70 16.67 -9.98
CA ALA A 70 -6.06 17.13 -10.17
C ALA A 70 -6.15 18.58 -10.70
N GLN A 71 -5.04 19.31 -10.74
CA GLN A 71 -4.94 20.67 -11.29
C GLN A 71 -5.95 21.65 -10.66
N GLY A 72 -6.23 21.49 -9.36
CA GLY A 72 -7.20 22.31 -8.64
C GLY A 72 -8.66 22.03 -9.00
N ASP A 73 -8.95 20.90 -9.64
CA ASP A 73 -10.30 20.51 -10.05
C ASP A 73 -10.80 19.32 -9.22
N THR A 74 -11.81 19.56 -8.39
CA THR A 74 -12.42 18.54 -7.52
C THR A 74 -13.18 17.46 -8.29
N ALA A 75 -13.73 17.76 -9.46
CA ALA A 75 -14.40 16.78 -10.32
C ALA A 75 -13.36 15.89 -11.04
N LYS A 76 -12.25 16.49 -11.48
CA LYS A 76 -11.11 15.74 -12.01
C LYS A 76 -10.51 14.80 -10.96
N TYR A 77 -10.45 15.23 -9.70
CA TYR A 77 -9.98 14.41 -8.58
C TYR A 77 -10.73 13.08 -8.46
N ALA A 78 -12.06 13.14 -8.38
CA ALA A 78 -12.91 11.94 -8.31
C ALA A 78 -12.76 11.06 -9.56
N THR A 79 -12.71 11.68 -10.74
CA THR A 79 -12.52 10.96 -12.01
C THR A 79 -11.18 10.22 -12.07
N ILE A 80 -10.10 10.84 -11.59
CA ILE A 80 -8.78 10.22 -11.49
C ILE A 80 -8.84 9.02 -10.55
N ALA A 81 -9.46 9.18 -9.37
CA ALA A 81 -9.59 8.12 -8.40
C ALA A 81 -10.34 6.90 -8.95
N ASP A 82 -11.49 7.12 -9.59
CA ASP A 82 -12.26 6.06 -10.24
C ASP A 82 -11.43 5.30 -11.29
N GLN A 83 -10.65 6.03 -12.08
CA GLN A 83 -9.75 5.42 -13.08
C GLN A 83 -8.63 4.62 -12.42
N MET A 84 -8.01 5.14 -11.36
CA MET A 84 -6.95 4.45 -10.62
C MET A 84 -7.46 3.17 -9.95
N LEU A 85 -8.61 3.25 -9.28
CA LEU A 85 -9.28 2.11 -8.66
C LEU A 85 -9.65 1.05 -9.70
N THR A 86 -10.21 1.45 -10.85
CA THR A 86 -10.51 0.54 -11.96
C THR A 86 -9.26 -0.14 -12.52
N LYS A 87 -8.12 0.56 -12.54
CA LYS A 87 -6.81 0.00 -12.92
C LYS A 87 -6.20 -0.88 -11.81
N GLY A 88 -6.90 -1.14 -10.70
CA GLY A 88 -6.43 -2.01 -9.63
C GLY A 88 -5.45 -1.33 -8.67
N CYS A 89 -5.70 -0.07 -8.32
CA CYS A 89 -4.96 0.58 -7.25
C CYS A 89 -5.06 -0.22 -5.94
N GLY A 90 -3.93 -0.72 -5.43
CA GLY A 90 -3.90 -1.47 -4.17
C GLY A 90 -3.68 -0.58 -2.95
N VAL A 91 -2.98 0.53 -3.13
CA VAL A 91 -2.80 1.59 -2.11
C VAL A 91 -3.00 2.94 -2.76
N MET A 92 -3.84 3.79 -2.17
CA MET A 92 -4.13 5.12 -2.69
C MET A 92 -3.80 6.20 -1.66
N ILE A 93 -2.99 7.18 -2.08
CA ILE A 93 -2.57 8.32 -1.29
C ILE A 93 -3.29 9.56 -1.82
N LEU A 94 -4.16 10.12 -0.99
CA LEU A 94 -4.98 11.27 -1.33
C LEU A 94 -4.41 12.51 -0.68
N VAL A 95 -3.82 13.40 -1.48
CA VAL A 95 -3.55 14.75 -1.01
C VAL A 95 -4.83 15.54 -1.23
N ASP A 96 -5.50 15.87 -0.13
CA ASP A 96 -6.81 16.49 -0.22
C ASP A 96 -6.76 17.88 -0.86
N TYR A 97 -7.74 18.16 -1.72
CA TYR A 97 -8.01 19.48 -2.26
C TYR A 97 -9.46 19.84 -1.94
N GLN A 98 -9.64 20.80 -1.02
CA GLN A 98 -10.97 21.34 -0.66
C GLN A 98 -12.00 20.26 -0.25
N GLY A 99 -11.57 19.17 0.39
CA GLY A 99 -12.44 18.05 0.79
C GLY A 99 -12.77 17.07 -0.33
N ALA A 100 -12.13 17.16 -1.51
CA ALA A 100 -12.36 16.23 -2.62
C ALA A 100 -12.04 14.77 -2.26
N GLY A 101 -11.12 14.53 -1.32
CA GLY A 101 -10.77 13.19 -0.87
C GLY A 101 -11.91 12.44 -0.19
N ILE A 102 -12.98 13.12 0.25
CA ILE A 102 -14.18 12.47 0.83
C ILE A 102 -14.98 11.70 -0.24
N GLN A 103 -14.79 12.02 -1.52
CA GLN A 103 -15.55 11.45 -2.63
C GLN A 103 -14.93 10.18 -3.22
N VAL A 104 -13.78 9.75 -2.68
CA VAL A 104 -12.94 8.64 -3.17
C VAL A 104 -12.99 7.47 -2.20
#